data_AF-A0A7S2UL76-F1
#
_entry.id   AF-A0A7S2UL76-F1
#
_cell.length_a   1.000
_cell.length_b   1.000
_cell.length_c   1.000
_cell.angle_alpha   90.00
_cell.angle_beta   90.00
_cell.angle_gamma   90.00
#
_symmetry.space_group_name_H-M   'P 1'
#
loop_
_entity.id
_entity.type
_entity.pdbx_description
1 polymer ?
#
loop_
_entity_poly.entity_id
_entity_poly.type
_entity_poly.pdbx_seq_one_letter_code
_entity_poly.pdbx_strand_id
1 'polypeptide(L)'
;MNVFGLEEKEEGASGEPPILTRMKRYKKSGQKMPTCVIVVGMAGSGKTTLMTQLQRSLSAGNQNDDDDEEGAVPSRQQGYCLNLDPATKLVPFGASIDIRDTVDYKEVMRQHGLGPNGAIMTSLNLFTTKFDQVISILEKRAYGEEPAGHAEQEEEESEQVKEEEGEEENNDNKETVEGEGEEKKEVGGLEYVLVDTPGQIEAFTWSASGTIISEALASSFPTVLAFVVDTPRCAASPNTFMSNMLYACSMLYRTRLPIVIVFN
;
A
#
# COMPACT_ATOMS: atom_id res chain seq x y z
N MET A 1 -17.39 -30.26 -33.36
CA MET A 1 -18.41 -29.23 -33.10
C MET A 1 -17.94 -28.49 -31.85
N ASN A 2 -17.12 -27.46 -32.04
CA ASN A 2 -16.59 -26.65 -30.94
C ASN A 2 -17.63 -25.58 -30.61
N VAL A 3 -18.19 -25.66 -29.41
CA VAL A 3 -19.20 -24.73 -28.90
C VAL A 3 -18.59 -24.03 -27.68
N PHE A 4 -17.56 -23.21 -27.88
CA PHE A 4 -17.10 -22.19 -26.91
C PHE A 4 -16.19 -21.21 -27.66
N GLY A 5 -16.82 -20.37 -28.48
CA GLY A 5 -16.23 -19.13 -28.98
C GLY A 5 -16.69 -18.01 -28.08
N LEU A 6 -15.88 -17.69 -27.07
CA LEU A 6 -15.90 -16.39 -26.40
C LEU A 6 -14.46 -15.91 -26.42
N GLU A 7 -14.11 -15.21 -27.49
CA GLU A 7 -12.99 -14.28 -27.48
C GLU A 7 -13.37 -13.17 -26.50
N GLU A 8 -12.72 -13.12 -25.34
CA GLU A 8 -12.72 -11.95 -24.48
C GLU A 8 -12.01 -10.83 -25.26
N LYS A 9 -12.77 -9.80 -25.65
CA LYS A 9 -12.20 -8.55 -26.11
C LYS A 9 -11.44 -7.91 -24.94
N GLU A 10 -10.13 -7.82 -25.06
CA GLU A 10 -9.31 -6.90 -24.27
C GLU A 10 -9.75 -5.48 -24.59
N GLU A 11 -10.55 -4.88 -23.70
CA GLU A 11 -10.82 -3.45 -23.71
C GLU A 11 -9.58 -2.70 -23.18
N GLY A 12 -9.05 -1.82 -24.03
CA GLY A 12 -7.77 -1.16 -23.84
C GLY A 12 -7.71 -0.17 -22.68
N ALA A 13 -6.65 -0.31 -21.89
CA ALA A 13 -5.90 0.80 -21.31
C ALA A 13 -4.42 0.53 -21.64
N SER A 14 -3.91 1.22 -22.66
CA SER A 14 -2.56 1.04 -23.21
C SER A 14 -1.49 1.73 -22.34
N GLY A 15 -1.30 1.22 -21.13
CA GLY A 15 -0.21 1.62 -20.24
C GLY A 15 0.08 0.51 -19.24
N GLU A 16 1.34 0.12 -19.09
CA GLU A 16 1.76 -0.85 -18.07
C GLU A 16 1.46 -0.25 -16.68
N PRO A 17 0.77 -0.97 -15.76
CA PRO A 17 0.41 -0.41 -14.46
C PRO A 17 1.65 0.07 -13.69
N PRO A 18 1.58 1.21 -12.97
CA PRO A 18 2.74 1.87 -12.35
C PRO A 18 3.62 0.94 -11.51
N ILE A 19 3.00 0.01 -10.79
CA ILE A 19 3.70 -1.00 -9.99
C ILE A 19 4.67 -1.87 -10.80
N LEU A 20 4.32 -2.27 -12.03
CA LEU A 20 5.19 -3.13 -12.83
C LEU A 20 6.44 -2.40 -13.30
N THR A 21 6.29 -1.13 -13.70
CA THR A 21 7.42 -0.25 -14.02
C THR A 21 8.34 -0.07 -12.81
N ARG A 22 7.75 0.17 -11.63
CA ARG A 22 8.50 0.29 -10.37
C ARG A 22 9.21 -1.03 -9.99
N MET A 23 8.55 -2.17 -10.14
CA MET A 23 9.14 -3.49 -9.88
C MET A 23 10.34 -3.77 -10.78
N LYS A 24 10.28 -3.41 -12.06
CA LYS A 24 11.43 -3.53 -12.98
C LYS A 24 12.60 -2.65 -12.54
N ARG A 25 12.34 -1.40 -12.14
CA ARG A 25 13.35 -0.46 -11.63
C ARG A 25 14.04 -1.01 -10.38
N TYR A 26 13.26 -1.47 -9.40
CA TYR A 26 13.81 -1.99 -8.14
C TYR A 26 14.60 -3.28 -8.35
N LYS A 27 14.12 -4.18 -9.22
CA LYS A 27 14.87 -5.39 -9.60
C LYS A 27 16.24 -5.07 -10.22
N LYS A 28 16.34 -3.98 -11.00
CA LYS A 28 17.61 -3.52 -11.60
C LYS A 28 18.54 -2.88 -10.56
N SER A 29 17.99 -2.13 -9.62
CA SER A 29 18.77 -1.44 -8.56
C SER A 29 19.21 -2.34 -7.40
N GLY A 30 18.63 -3.54 -7.26
CA GLY A 30 18.86 -4.43 -6.11
C GLY A 30 18.21 -3.95 -4.80
N GLN A 31 17.53 -2.81 -4.79
CA GLN A 31 16.79 -2.31 -3.64
C GLN A 31 15.50 -3.11 -3.42
N LYS A 32 15.08 -3.22 -2.15
CA LYS A 32 13.85 -3.90 -1.75
C LYS A 32 12.67 -2.93 -1.82
N MET A 33 11.57 -3.35 -2.43
CA MET A 33 10.33 -2.56 -2.45
C MET A 33 9.56 -2.72 -1.14
N PRO A 34 8.83 -1.68 -0.70
CA PRO A 34 7.92 -1.80 0.44
C PRO A 34 6.80 -2.78 0.15
N THR A 35 6.64 -3.78 1.01
CA THR A 35 5.51 -4.73 0.90
C THR A 35 4.30 -4.20 1.64
N CYS A 36 3.14 -4.22 1.00
CA CYS A 36 1.86 -3.91 1.64
C CYS A 36 1.18 -5.19 2.12
N VAL A 37 0.77 -5.25 3.38
CA VAL A 37 0.07 -6.38 3.99
C VAL A 37 -1.29 -5.90 4.48
N ILE A 38 -2.35 -6.39 3.82
CA ILE A 38 -3.72 -6.13 4.24
C ILE A 38 -4.17 -7.26 5.15
N VAL A 39 -4.41 -6.94 6.43
CA VAL A 39 -4.82 -7.93 7.43
C VAL A 39 -6.34 -8.05 7.42
N VAL A 40 -6.85 -9.23 7.10
CA VAL A 40 -8.28 -9.55 7.02
C VAL A 40 -8.59 -10.82 7.80
N GLY A 41 -9.83 -10.99 8.22
CA GLY A 41 -10.22 -12.11 9.07
C GLY A 41 -11.50 -11.82 9.82
N MET A 42 -12.12 -12.87 10.35
CA MET A 42 -13.38 -12.75 11.09
C MET A 42 -13.25 -11.88 12.35
N ALA A 43 -14.37 -11.36 12.86
CA ALA A 43 -14.38 -10.66 14.13
C ALA A 43 -13.86 -11.60 15.24
N GLY A 44 -12.91 -11.11 16.04
CA GLY A 44 -12.29 -11.88 17.11
C GLY A 44 -11.16 -12.84 16.68
N SER A 45 -10.80 -12.92 15.38
CA SER A 45 -9.66 -13.75 14.95
C SER A 45 -8.29 -13.20 15.36
N GLY A 46 -8.24 -11.95 15.84
CA GLY A 46 -7.02 -11.33 16.36
C GLY A 46 -6.26 -10.42 15.39
N LYS A 47 -6.90 -9.91 14.33
CA LYS A 47 -6.30 -8.98 13.34
C LYS A 47 -5.47 -7.85 13.97
N THR A 48 -6.10 -7.02 14.80
CA THR A 48 -5.45 -5.88 15.48
C THR A 48 -4.31 -6.33 16.40
N THR A 49 -4.46 -7.48 17.07
CA THR A 49 -3.41 -8.08 17.91
C THR A 49 -2.21 -8.52 17.07
N LEU A 50 -2.47 -9.22 15.96
CA LEU A 50 -1.44 -9.62 15.00
C LEU A 50 -0.70 -8.40 14.45
N MET A 51 -1.43 -7.38 14.02
CA MET A 51 -0.82 -6.15 13.50
C MET A 51 0.09 -5.47 14.54
N THR A 52 -0.35 -5.43 15.79
CA THR A 52 0.45 -4.87 16.90
C THR A 52 1.74 -5.64 17.10
N GLN A 53 1.68 -6.97 17.07
CA GLN A 53 2.85 -7.82 17.25
C GLN A 53 3.78 -7.77 16.04
N LEU A 54 3.23 -7.72 14.82
CA LEU A 54 4.00 -7.55 13.59
C LEU A 54 4.77 -6.23 13.60
N GLN A 55 4.11 -5.10 13.91
CA GLN A 55 4.79 -3.81 14.00
C GLN A 55 5.95 -3.87 15.00
N ARG A 56 5.71 -4.40 16.20
CA ARG A 56 6.76 -4.53 17.23
C ARG A 56 7.93 -5.41 16.79
N SER A 57 7.64 -6.56 16.19
CA SER A 57 8.67 -7.48 15.73
C SER A 57 9.51 -6.88 14.61
N LEU A 58 8.90 -6.14 13.69
CA LEU A 58 9.59 -5.46 12.60
C LEU A 58 10.43 -4.29 13.12
N SER A 59 9.93 -3.56 14.12
CA SER A 59 10.71 -2.49 14.76
C SER A 59 11.88 -3.02 15.60
N ALA A 60 11.74 -4.18 16.23
CA ALA A 60 12.81 -4.80 17.03
C ALA A 60 13.89 -5.48 16.18
N GLY A 61 13.53 -5.98 14.99
CA GLY A 61 14.48 -6.59 14.06
C GLY A 61 15.53 -5.61 13.54
N ASN A 62 15.16 -4.35 13.35
CA ASN A 62 16.05 -3.30 12.82
C ASN A 62 16.96 -2.65 13.90
N GLN A 63 16.98 -3.20 15.11
CA GLN A 63 17.80 -2.73 16.23
C GLN A 63 19.02 -3.61 16.51
N ASN A 64 19.20 -4.70 15.75
CA ASN A 64 20.29 -5.67 15.96
C ASN A 64 21.45 -5.55 14.96
N ASP A 65 21.33 -4.69 13.95
CA ASP A 65 22.39 -4.41 12.98
C ASP A 65 22.73 -2.91 13.08
N ASP A 66 23.96 -2.64 13.54
CA ASP A 66 24.67 -1.36 13.57
C ASP A 66 24.42 -0.40 14.78
N ASP A 67 25.52 -0.23 15.53
CA ASP A 67 25.96 0.94 16.31
C ASP A 67 25.68 1.05 17.83
N ASP A 68 26.65 0.53 18.60
CA ASP A 68 27.12 1.08 19.88
C ASP A 68 27.68 2.52 19.70
N GLU A 69 26.89 3.48 19.21
CA GLU A 69 27.21 4.91 19.30
C GLU A 69 26.15 5.67 20.09
N GLU A 70 26.58 6.13 21.26
CA GLU A 70 25.84 6.95 22.23
C GLU A 70 25.56 8.34 21.62
N GLY A 71 24.55 8.42 20.76
CA GLY A 71 24.19 9.62 20.01
C GLY A 71 23.26 9.42 18.81
N ALA A 72 22.94 8.17 18.44
CA ALA A 72 22.11 7.88 17.28
C ALA A 72 20.67 8.44 17.42
N VAL A 73 20.32 9.32 16.49
CA VAL A 73 18.94 9.81 16.27
C VAL A 73 18.03 8.59 16.10
N PRO A 74 16.87 8.50 16.79
CA PRO A 74 16.00 7.33 16.69
C PRO A 74 15.69 7.04 15.23
N SER A 75 16.00 5.81 14.80
CA SER A 75 15.77 5.34 13.44
C SER A 75 14.33 5.65 13.04
N ARG A 76 14.22 6.52 12.03
CA ARG A 76 12.96 7.04 11.50
C ARG A 76 12.02 5.87 11.22
N GLN A 77 10.76 5.95 11.69
CA GLN A 77 9.78 4.86 11.58
C GLN A 77 9.72 4.30 10.14
N GLN A 78 10.30 3.11 9.95
CA GLN A 78 10.53 2.52 8.61
C GLN A 78 9.29 1.81 8.05
N GLY A 79 8.19 1.77 8.82
CA GLY A 79 6.92 1.19 8.41
C GLY A 79 5.75 2.14 8.58
N TYR A 80 4.74 2.00 7.72
CA TYR A 80 3.47 2.70 7.84
C TYR A 80 2.37 1.75 8.30
N CYS A 81 1.55 2.21 9.24
CA CYS A 81 0.42 1.45 9.75
C CYS A 81 -0.87 2.22 9.48
N LEU A 82 -1.84 1.57 8.85
CA LEU A 82 -3.15 2.12 8.55
C LEU A 82 -4.20 1.39 9.39
N ASN A 83 -5.04 2.13 10.12
CA ASN A 83 -6.25 1.59 10.71
C ASN A 83 -7.45 1.95 9.84
N LEU A 84 -8.14 0.95 9.28
CA LEU A 84 -9.39 1.12 8.54
C LEU A 84 -10.63 0.66 9.33
N ASP A 85 -10.51 0.27 10.61
CA ASP A 85 -11.66 -0.06 11.45
C ASP A 85 -12.18 1.18 12.20
N PRO A 86 -13.36 1.72 11.82
CA PRO A 86 -13.94 2.89 12.48
C PRO A 86 -14.60 2.54 13.84
N ALA A 87 -14.90 1.27 14.09
CA ALA A 87 -15.58 0.82 15.32
C ALA A 87 -14.60 0.38 16.42
N THR A 88 -13.30 0.32 16.12
CA THR A 88 -12.26 -0.06 17.09
C THR A 88 -12.10 0.99 18.18
N LYS A 89 -12.21 0.56 19.44
CA LYS A 89 -12.09 1.44 20.62
C LYS A 89 -10.66 1.90 20.88
N LEU A 90 -9.70 0.99 20.76
CA LEU A 90 -8.29 1.22 21.04
C LEU A 90 -7.47 0.66 19.88
N VAL A 91 -6.55 1.48 19.37
CA VAL A 91 -5.55 1.07 18.38
C VAL A 91 -4.22 0.99 19.14
N PRO A 92 -3.78 -0.22 19.55
CA PRO A 92 -2.60 -0.40 20.42
C PRO A 92 -1.26 -0.36 19.66
N PHE A 93 -1.30 -0.03 18.37
CA PHE A 93 -0.17 0.13 17.49
C PHE A 93 -0.05 1.60 17.04
N GLY A 94 1.13 2.04 16.62
CA GLY A 94 1.34 3.41 16.16
C GLY A 94 0.78 3.61 14.75
N ALA A 95 -0.53 3.82 14.61
CA ALA A 95 -1.17 4.08 13.33
C ALA A 95 -0.70 5.42 12.76
N SER A 96 -0.15 5.39 11.56
CA SER A 96 0.26 6.57 10.81
C SER A 96 -0.92 7.24 10.12
N ILE A 97 -1.95 6.46 9.76
CA ILE A 97 -3.23 6.92 9.23
C ILE A 97 -4.33 6.14 9.94
N ASP A 98 -5.28 6.86 10.52
CA ASP A 98 -6.43 6.27 11.21
C ASP A 98 -7.74 6.82 10.61
N ILE A 99 -8.61 5.94 10.14
CA ILE A 99 -9.93 6.31 9.61
C ILE A 99 -10.73 7.16 10.61
N ARG A 100 -10.54 6.93 11.92
CA ARG A 100 -11.26 7.60 13.00
C ARG A 100 -10.94 9.09 13.10
N ASP A 101 -9.82 9.55 12.53
CA ASP A 101 -9.46 10.97 12.48
C ASP A 101 -10.27 11.74 11.43
N THR A 102 -10.82 11.02 10.45
CA THR A 102 -11.57 11.60 9.33
C THR A 102 -13.07 11.35 9.40
N VAL A 103 -13.48 10.25 10.04
CA VAL A 103 -14.88 9.83 10.13
C VAL A 103 -15.22 9.46 11.58
N ASP A 104 -16.18 10.18 12.16
CA ASP A 104 -16.75 9.81 13.45
C ASP A 104 -17.84 8.74 13.26
N TYR A 105 -17.47 7.50 13.57
CA TYR A 105 -18.35 6.33 13.52
C TYR A 105 -19.69 6.52 14.25
N LYS A 106 -19.69 7.12 15.44
CA LYS A 106 -20.91 7.29 16.24
C LYS A 106 -21.81 8.35 15.64
N GLU A 107 -21.22 9.40 15.10
CA GLU A 107 -21.97 10.45 14.42
C GLU A 107 -22.57 9.94 13.11
N VAL A 108 -21.84 9.11 12.35
CA VAL A 108 -22.38 8.42 11.15
C VAL A 108 -23.60 7.57 11.51
N MET A 109 -23.54 6.79 12.60
CA MET A 109 -24.70 6.03 13.07
C MET A 109 -25.90 6.94 13.36
N ARG A 110 -25.67 8.06 14.06
CA ARG A 110 -26.73 8.98 14.49
C ARG A 110 -27.34 9.76 13.33
N GLN A 111 -26.53 10.35 12.45
CA GLN A 111 -27.00 11.19 11.35
C GLN A 111 -27.76 10.40 10.28
N HIS A 112 -27.30 9.18 9.98
CA HIS A 112 -27.90 8.35 8.94
C HIS A 112 -28.89 7.31 9.50
N GLY A 113 -29.11 7.24 10.82
CA GLY A 113 -30.00 6.28 11.46
C GLY A 113 -29.58 4.82 11.24
N LEU A 114 -28.26 4.57 11.17
CA LEU A 114 -27.70 3.28 10.80
C LEU A 114 -27.39 2.41 12.02
N GLY A 115 -27.59 1.10 11.86
CA GLY A 115 -27.02 0.10 12.76
C GLY A 115 -25.50 -0.03 12.60
N PRO A 116 -24.82 -0.79 13.49
CA PRO A 116 -23.35 -0.87 13.52
C PRO A 116 -22.71 -1.25 12.18
N ASN A 117 -23.21 -2.29 11.50
CA ASN A 117 -22.64 -2.74 10.23
C ASN A 117 -22.82 -1.71 9.11
N GLY A 118 -23.98 -1.04 9.06
CA GLY A 118 -24.26 0.00 8.09
C GLY A 118 -23.35 1.22 8.29
N ALA A 119 -23.08 1.57 9.54
CA ALA A 119 -22.16 2.66 9.86
C ALA A 119 -20.69 2.33 9.55
N ILE A 120 -20.24 1.07 9.75
CA ILE A 120 -18.90 0.64 9.31
C ILE A 120 -18.77 0.82 7.79
N MET A 121 -19.72 0.30 7.01
CA MET A 121 -19.68 0.42 5.54
C MET A 121 -19.73 1.88 5.10
N THR A 122 -20.61 2.69 5.69
CA THR A 122 -20.72 4.11 5.36
C THR A 122 -19.44 4.86 5.70
N SER A 123 -18.80 4.53 6.84
CA SER A 123 -17.54 5.15 7.24
C SER A 123 -16.42 4.81 6.25
N LEU A 124 -16.33 3.55 5.82
CA LEU A 124 -15.40 3.16 4.76
C LEU A 124 -15.67 3.92 3.46
N ASN A 125 -16.93 4.03 3.03
CA ASN A 125 -17.28 4.77 1.81
C ASN A 125 -16.85 6.25 1.89
N LEU A 126 -17.08 6.90 3.03
CA LEU A 126 -16.66 8.28 3.26
C LEU A 126 -15.13 8.41 3.22
N PHE A 127 -14.41 7.47 3.85
CA PHE A 127 -12.95 7.45 3.84
C PHE A 127 -12.37 7.20 2.44
N THR A 128 -12.98 6.31 1.65
CA THR A 128 -12.56 6.00 0.29
C THR A 128 -12.53 7.23 -0.61
N THR A 129 -13.41 8.22 -0.40
CA THR A 129 -13.41 9.49 -1.17
C THR A 129 -12.11 10.31 -1.03
N LYS A 130 -11.32 10.04 -0.01
CA LYS A 130 -10.03 10.71 0.25
C LYS A 130 -8.84 9.76 0.13
N PHE A 131 -9.07 8.53 -0.31
CA PHE A 131 -8.05 7.49 -0.28
C PHE A 131 -6.90 7.75 -1.27
N ASP A 132 -7.16 8.48 -2.35
CA ASP A 132 -6.10 8.91 -3.27
C ASP A 132 -5.03 9.76 -2.55
N GLN A 133 -5.44 10.61 -1.60
CA GLN A 133 -4.51 11.41 -0.80
C GLN A 133 -3.64 10.51 0.09
N VAL A 134 -4.21 9.43 0.62
CA VAL A 134 -3.49 8.43 1.43
C VAL A 134 -2.44 7.73 0.56
N ILE A 135 -2.81 7.31 -0.65
CA ILE A 135 -1.87 6.69 -1.60
C ILE A 135 -0.74 7.66 -1.95
N SER A 136 -1.03 8.92 -2.28
CA SER A 136 0.01 9.90 -2.61
C SER A 136 1.00 10.13 -1.46
N ILE A 137 0.53 10.12 -0.20
CA ILE A 137 1.41 10.21 0.98
C ILE A 137 2.32 8.98 1.08
N LEU A 138 1.76 7.79 0.87
CA LEU A 138 2.52 6.53 0.92
C LEU A 138 3.55 6.46 -0.21
N GLU A 139 3.17 6.78 -1.45
CA GLU A 139 4.05 6.80 -2.61
C GLU A 139 5.18 7.81 -2.45
N LYS A 140 4.88 9.03 -2.00
CA LYS A 140 5.89 10.07 -1.75
C LYS A 140 6.93 9.60 -0.72
N ARG A 141 6.51 8.85 0.30
CA ARG A 141 7.42 8.27 1.29
C ARG A 141 8.21 7.08 0.76
N ALA A 142 7.59 6.24 -0.05
CA ALA A 142 8.21 5.03 -0.58
C ALA A 142 9.22 5.32 -1.69
N TYR A 143 8.87 6.22 -2.60
CA TYR A 143 9.57 6.44 -3.87
C TYR A 143 10.15 7.84 -4.02
N GLY A 144 9.83 8.77 -3.11
CA GLY A 144 10.19 10.18 -3.24
C GLY A 144 9.22 10.95 -4.15
N GLU A 145 9.61 12.15 -4.56
CA GLU A 145 8.92 12.86 -5.66
C GLU A 145 9.39 12.21 -6.97
N GLU A 146 8.51 11.48 -7.66
CA GLU A 146 8.78 11.11 -9.05
C GLU A 146 8.92 12.40 -9.88
N PRO A 147 9.93 12.54 -10.75
CA PRO A 147 9.90 13.58 -11.75
C PRO A 147 8.63 13.37 -12.58
N ALA A 148 7.84 14.42 -12.80
CA ALA A 148 6.56 14.37 -13.48
C ALA A 148 6.70 13.77 -14.90
N GLY A 149 6.59 12.45 -15.01
CA GLY A 149 6.65 11.70 -16.25
C GLY A 149 5.30 11.68 -16.95
N HIS A 150 4.79 12.86 -17.30
CA HIS A 150 3.83 13.06 -18.40
C HIS A 150 4.12 14.41 -19.05
N ALA A 151 5.33 14.51 -19.60
CA ALA A 151 5.69 15.40 -20.70
C ALA A 151 6.75 14.71 -21.60
N GLU A 152 6.57 13.40 -21.85
CA GLU A 152 7.32 12.68 -22.90
C GLU A 152 6.49 12.67 -24.18
N GLN A 153 6.11 13.86 -24.66
CA GLN A 153 5.62 14.13 -26.01
C GLN A 153 5.94 15.60 -26.33
N GLU A 154 7.22 15.95 -26.41
CA GLU A 154 7.67 17.21 -27.05
C GLU A 154 9.18 17.24 -27.37
N GLU A 155 10.00 16.28 -26.93
CA GLU A 155 11.45 16.29 -27.25
C GLU A 155 11.87 15.57 -28.54
N GLU A 156 10.96 14.93 -29.28
CA GLU A 156 11.31 14.28 -30.56
C GLU A 156 11.30 15.22 -31.79
N GLU A 157 10.97 16.51 -31.65
CA GLU A 157 10.89 17.44 -32.81
C GLU A 157 12.01 18.50 -32.88
N SER A 158 12.98 18.51 -31.96
CA SER A 158 14.07 19.50 -31.98
C SER A 158 15.44 19.00 -32.48
N GLU A 159 15.62 17.71 -32.78
CA GLU A 159 16.92 17.16 -33.22
C GLU A 159 17.14 17.15 -34.75
N GLN A 160 16.23 17.68 -35.58
CA GLN A 160 16.42 17.73 -37.04
C GLN A 160 16.71 19.12 -37.62
N VAL A 161 16.91 20.15 -36.79
CA VAL A 161 17.34 21.47 -37.30
C VAL A 161 18.51 21.98 -36.45
N LYS A 162 19.71 21.45 -36.70
CA LYS A 162 21.01 22.10 -36.45
C LYS A 162 22.17 21.23 -36.95
N GLU A 163 22.09 20.79 -38.19
CA GLU A 163 23.29 20.60 -39.01
C GLU A 163 23.37 21.80 -39.94
N GLU A 164 24.24 22.75 -39.60
CA GLU A 164 24.92 23.74 -40.45
C GLU A 164 25.30 24.96 -39.59
N GLU A 165 26.50 24.95 -39.02
CA GLU A 165 27.58 25.89 -39.34
C GLU A 165 28.76 25.70 -38.37
N GLY A 166 29.96 25.80 -38.92
CA GLY A 166 31.21 25.30 -38.34
C GLY A 166 31.92 26.23 -37.35
N GLU A 167 32.90 25.59 -36.70
CA GLU A 167 34.30 26.04 -36.55
C GLU A 167 34.59 27.46 -36.02
N GLU A 168 35.12 27.59 -34.79
CA GLU A 168 36.57 27.72 -34.49
C GLU A 168 36.89 28.27 -33.06
N GLU A 169 37.89 27.62 -32.45
CA GLU A 169 38.92 28.09 -31.49
C GLU A 169 38.65 28.60 -30.04
N ASN A 170 39.25 27.85 -29.10
CA ASN A 170 40.12 28.21 -27.95
C ASN A 170 39.85 29.50 -27.14
N ASN A 171 39.74 29.41 -25.81
CA ASN A 171 40.84 29.22 -24.86
C ASN A 171 40.37 29.33 -23.39
N ASP A 172 41.13 28.68 -22.52
CA ASP A 172 41.19 28.79 -21.05
C ASP A 172 40.47 29.96 -20.36
N ASN A 173 39.57 29.65 -19.43
CA ASN A 173 39.76 30.16 -18.07
C ASN A 173 39.11 29.30 -16.98
N LYS A 174 39.93 29.00 -15.99
CA LYS A 174 39.66 28.23 -14.78
C LYS A 174 39.07 29.17 -13.74
N GLU A 175 37.80 28.98 -13.39
CA GLU A 175 37.26 29.46 -12.12
C GLU A 175 36.23 28.45 -11.59
N THR A 176 36.71 27.63 -10.66
CA THR A 176 35.91 26.80 -9.77
C THR A 176 35.14 27.73 -8.83
N VAL A 177 33.84 27.92 -9.10
CA VAL A 177 32.90 28.42 -8.10
C VAL A 177 32.14 27.23 -7.57
N GLU A 178 32.30 27.05 -6.26
CA GLU A 178 31.84 25.94 -5.44
C GLU A 178 30.33 25.76 -5.56
N GLY A 179 29.92 24.51 -5.85
CA GLY A 179 28.53 24.13 -5.94
C GLY A 179 27.84 24.31 -4.58
N GLU A 180 26.79 25.13 -4.57
CA GLU A 180 25.77 25.05 -3.55
C GLU A 180 25.16 23.64 -3.64
N GLY A 181 25.48 22.82 -2.64
CA GLY A 181 25.04 21.45 -2.57
C GLY A 181 23.52 21.38 -2.61
N GLU A 182 22.98 20.84 -3.70
CA GLU A 182 21.66 20.25 -3.70
C GLU A 182 21.61 19.23 -2.55
N GLU A 183 20.85 19.54 -1.51
CA GLU A 183 20.50 18.57 -0.48
C GLU A 183 19.92 17.34 -1.19
N LYS A 184 20.69 16.25 -1.26
CA LYS A 184 20.19 14.94 -1.65
C LYS A 184 19.07 14.58 -0.69
N LYS A 185 17.82 14.86 -1.08
CA LYS A 185 16.61 14.31 -0.46
C LYS A 185 16.77 12.80 -0.49
N GLU A 186 17.12 12.19 0.64
CA GLU A 186 17.23 10.74 0.75
C GLU A 186 15.91 10.11 0.34
N VAL A 187 15.97 9.32 -0.73
CA VAL A 187 14.84 8.63 -1.33
C VAL A 187 14.57 7.35 -0.53
N GLY A 188 13.33 7.21 -0.04
CA GLY A 188 12.70 5.92 0.23
C GLY A 188 13.13 5.17 1.49
N GLY A 189 12.57 5.56 2.65
CA GLY A 189 12.76 4.85 3.93
C GLY A 189 11.59 3.95 4.34
N LEU A 190 10.67 3.64 3.43
CA LEU A 190 9.50 2.80 3.73
C LEU A 190 9.80 1.34 3.35
N GLU A 191 9.80 0.46 4.34
CA GLU A 191 10.01 -0.98 4.18
C GLU A 191 8.72 -1.77 4.09
N TYR A 192 7.66 -1.29 4.75
CA TYR A 192 6.38 -2.00 4.79
C TYR A 192 5.18 -1.08 5.04
N VAL A 193 4.02 -1.52 4.57
CA VAL A 193 2.72 -0.94 4.88
C VAL A 193 1.85 -2.03 5.50
N LEU A 194 1.36 -1.82 6.73
CA LEU A 194 0.41 -2.72 7.38
C LEU A 194 -0.96 -2.06 7.43
N VAL A 195 -2.01 -2.80 7.07
CA VAL A 195 -3.38 -2.30 7.05
C VAL A 195 -4.28 -3.16 7.94
N ASP A 196 -4.80 -2.59 9.04
CA ASP A 196 -5.89 -3.21 9.82
C ASP A 196 -7.22 -2.96 9.12
N THR A 197 -8.08 -3.97 9.09
CA THR A 197 -9.41 -3.88 8.47
C THR A 197 -10.52 -4.10 9.50
N PRO A 198 -11.76 -3.64 9.22
CA PRO A 198 -12.87 -3.83 10.13
C PRO A 198 -13.09 -5.25 10.64
N GLY A 199 -13.56 -5.37 11.88
CA GLY A 199 -14.00 -6.63 12.48
C GLY A 199 -14.96 -7.43 11.59
N GLN A 200 -15.91 -6.74 10.96
CA GLN A 200 -16.85 -7.30 10.00
C GLN A 200 -16.19 -7.43 8.63
N ILE A 201 -15.65 -8.62 8.34
CA ILE A 201 -14.88 -8.89 7.12
C ILE A 201 -15.62 -8.48 5.84
N GLU A 202 -16.93 -8.72 5.77
CA GLU A 202 -17.75 -8.40 4.59
C GLU A 202 -17.81 -6.91 4.27
N ALA A 203 -17.73 -6.06 5.31
CA ALA A 203 -17.73 -4.61 5.13
C ALA A 203 -16.50 -4.13 4.35
N PHE A 204 -15.40 -4.89 4.37
CA PHE A 204 -14.21 -4.62 3.58
C PHE A 204 -14.18 -5.47 2.30
N THR A 205 -14.28 -6.79 2.39
CA THR A 205 -13.99 -7.69 1.26
C THR A 205 -15.13 -7.82 0.23
N TRP A 206 -16.33 -7.36 0.57
CA TRP A 206 -17.50 -7.37 -0.32
C TRP A 206 -18.06 -5.98 -0.62
N SER A 207 -17.45 -4.92 -0.10
CA SER A 207 -17.84 -3.54 -0.42
C SER A 207 -17.04 -2.98 -1.59
N ALA A 208 -17.67 -2.09 -2.36
CA ALA A 208 -16.97 -1.34 -3.41
C ALA A 208 -15.78 -0.56 -2.86
N SER A 209 -15.94 0.02 -1.66
CA SER A 209 -14.90 0.79 -0.98
C SER A 209 -13.67 -0.03 -0.62
N GLY A 210 -13.86 -1.27 -0.13
CA GLY A 210 -12.73 -2.15 0.14
C GLY A 210 -12.06 -2.67 -1.14
N THR A 211 -12.82 -2.88 -2.22
CA THR A 211 -12.23 -3.16 -3.55
C THR A 211 -11.35 -1.99 -4.01
N ILE A 212 -11.87 -0.76 -4.00
CA ILE A 212 -11.13 0.44 -4.42
C ILE A 212 -9.85 0.60 -3.58
N ILE A 213 -9.96 0.49 -2.26
CA ILE A 213 -8.80 0.57 -1.36
C ILE A 213 -7.76 -0.50 -1.67
N SER A 214 -8.19 -1.76 -1.87
CA SER A 214 -7.29 -2.87 -2.13
C SER A 214 -6.60 -2.74 -3.48
N GLU A 215 -7.33 -2.32 -4.52
CA GLU A 215 -6.80 -2.11 -5.86
C GLU A 215 -5.83 -0.93 -5.90
N ALA A 216 -6.14 0.18 -5.22
CA ALA A 216 -5.26 1.34 -5.14
C ALA A 216 -3.93 0.99 -4.44
N LEU A 217 -3.98 0.21 -3.35
CA LEU A 217 -2.80 -0.32 -2.68
C LEU A 217 -2.02 -1.28 -3.59
N ALA A 218 -2.70 -2.20 -4.27
CA ALA A 218 -2.08 -3.18 -5.17
C ALA A 218 -1.43 -2.57 -6.42
N SER A 219 -2.00 -1.48 -6.93
CA SER A 219 -1.43 -0.69 -8.04
C SER A 219 -0.24 0.14 -7.62
N SER A 220 -0.06 0.39 -6.31
CA SER A 220 1.03 1.22 -5.78
C SER A 220 2.16 0.39 -5.18
N PHE A 221 1.84 -0.75 -4.55
CA PHE A 221 2.76 -1.58 -3.78
C PHE A 221 2.55 -3.09 -4.06
N PRO A 222 3.60 -3.92 -3.97
CA PRO A 222 3.45 -5.37 -3.92
C PRO A 222 2.60 -5.73 -2.69
N THR A 223 1.35 -6.12 -2.93
CA THR A 223 0.34 -6.26 -1.88
C THR A 223 0.00 -7.72 -1.65
N VAL A 224 -0.04 -8.12 -0.39
CA VAL A 224 -0.42 -9.47 0.07
C VAL A 224 -1.56 -9.36 1.08
N LEU A 225 -2.46 -10.33 1.02
CA LEU A 225 -3.58 -10.44 1.94
C LEU A 225 -3.25 -11.46 3.04
N ALA A 226 -3.17 -11.01 4.30
CA ALA A 226 -3.00 -11.87 5.46
C ALA A 226 -4.37 -12.26 6.01
N PHE A 227 -4.81 -13.49 5.71
CA PHE A 227 -6.10 -14.03 6.15
C PHE A 227 -5.97 -14.70 7.53
N VAL A 228 -6.38 -13.98 8.57
CA VAL A 228 -6.27 -14.38 9.98
C VAL A 228 -7.42 -15.29 10.38
N VAL A 229 -7.07 -16.50 10.78
CA VAL A 229 -7.97 -17.57 11.21
C VAL A 229 -7.89 -17.73 12.73
N ASP A 230 -9.06 -17.79 13.38
CA ASP A 230 -9.19 -18.18 14.80
C ASP A 230 -8.92 -19.69 14.93
N THR A 231 -7.69 -20.05 15.30
CA THR A 231 -7.22 -21.43 15.34
C THR A 231 -7.95 -22.26 16.39
N PRO A 232 -8.15 -21.78 17.65
CA PRO A 232 -8.92 -22.51 18.64
C PRO A 232 -10.33 -22.88 18.16
N ARG A 233 -11.01 -21.97 17.45
CA ARG A 233 -12.36 -22.24 16.93
C ARG A 233 -12.36 -23.22 15.76
N CYS A 234 -11.39 -23.12 14.87
CA CYS A 234 -11.22 -24.08 13.76
C CYS A 234 -10.87 -25.49 14.27
N ALA A 235 -10.04 -25.58 15.30
CA ALA A 235 -9.68 -26.86 15.91
C ALA A 235 -10.89 -27.54 16.57
N ALA A 236 -11.82 -26.77 17.12
CA ALA A 236 -13.04 -27.29 17.73
C ALA A 236 -14.09 -27.80 16.72
N SER A 237 -14.06 -27.35 15.46
CA SER A 237 -15.08 -27.66 14.47
C SER A 237 -14.52 -27.75 13.05
N PRO A 238 -14.48 -28.94 12.44
CA PRO A 238 -14.07 -29.13 11.05
C PRO A 238 -14.88 -28.29 10.06
N ASN A 239 -16.18 -28.10 10.34
CA ASN A 239 -17.05 -27.25 9.52
C ASN A 239 -16.57 -25.80 9.52
N THR A 240 -16.14 -25.28 10.68
CA THR A 240 -15.62 -23.91 10.79
C THR A 240 -14.31 -23.76 10.00
N PHE A 241 -13.42 -24.76 10.08
CA PHE A 241 -12.20 -24.79 9.28
C PHE A 241 -12.51 -24.78 7.78
N MET A 242 -13.38 -25.69 7.30
CA MET A 242 -13.75 -25.76 5.89
C MET A 242 -14.40 -24.46 5.39
N SER A 243 -15.30 -23.87 6.17
CA SER A 243 -15.92 -22.57 5.82
C SER A 243 -14.89 -21.45 5.70
N ASN A 244 -13.92 -21.38 6.62
CA ASN A 244 -12.83 -20.39 6.54
C ASN A 244 -11.94 -20.61 5.31
N MET A 245 -11.63 -21.86 4.95
CA MET A 245 -10.83 -22.16 3.75
C MET A 245 -11.58 -21.81 2.46
N LEU A 246 -12.88 -22.12 2.37
CA LEU A 246 -13.72 -21.70 1.24
C LEU A 246 -13.83 -20.18 1.13
N TYR A 247 -13.91 -19.49 2.27
CA TYR A 247 -13.94 -18.03 2.30
C TYR A 247 -12.60 -17.43 1.84
N ALA A 248 -11.47 -17.94 2.34
CA ALA A 248 -10.14 -17.53 1.88
C ALA A 248 -9.96 -17.77 0.37
N CYS A 249 -10.43 -18.91 -0.13
CA CYS A 249 -10.43 -19.22 -1.57
C CYS A 249 -11.28 -18.23 -2.37
N SER A 250 -12.50 -17.92 -1.91
CA SER A 250 -13.35 -16.91 -2.54
C SER A 250 -12.67 -15.54 -2.61
N MET A 251 -11.96 -15.14 -1.54
CA MET A 251 -11.20 -13.90 -1.50
C MET A 251 -10.00 -13.91 -2.46
N LEU A 252 -9.29 -15.04 -2.60
CA LEU A 252 -8.18 -15.19 -3.55
C LEU A 252 -8.65 -14.91 -4.97
N TYR A 253 -9.75 -15.55 -5.38
CA TYR A 253 -10.31 -15.39 -6.73
C TYR A 253 -10.84 -13.97 -6.98
N ARG A 254 -11.47 -13.37 -5.97
CA ARG A 254 -12.03 -12.02 -6.08
C ARG A 254 -10.95 -10.95 -6.15
N THR A 255 -10.04 -10.95 -5.19
CA THR A 255 -9.05 -9.87 -5.04
C THR A 255 -7.90 -10.02 -6.02
N ARG A 256 -7.66 -11.25 -6.51
CA ARG A 256 -6.48 -11.60 -7.33
C ARG A 256 -5.16 -11.24 -6.66
N LEU A 257 -5.16 -11.09 -5.33
CA LEU A 257 -3.97 -10.84 -4.53
C LEU A 257 -3.44 -12.15 -3.95
N PRO A 258 -2.10 -12.29 -3.81
CA PRO A 258 -1.53 -13.39 -3.04
C PRO A 258 -2.11 -13.42 -1.63
N ILE A 259 -2.53 -14.60 -1.16
CA ILE A 259 -3.06 -14.80 0.18
C ILE A 259 -2.08 -15.63 1.02
N VAL A 260 -1.81 -15.16 2.23
CA VAL A 260 -1.18 -15.94 3.30
C VAL A 260 -2.23 -16.23 4.37
N ILE A 261 -2.46 -17.50 4.65
CA ILE A 261 -3.34 -17.91 5.75
C ILE A 261 -2.54 -17.88 7.05
N VAL A 262 -3.00 -17.10 8.02
CA VAL A 262 -2.37 -16.94 9.33
C VAL A 262 -3.24 -17.62 10.37
N PHE A 263 -2.78 -18.78 10.86
CA PHE A 263 -3.38 -19.45 12.01
C PHE A 263 -2.95 -18.73 13.29
N ASN A 264 -3.88 -17.97 13.87
CA ASN A 264 -3.67 -17.17 15.08
C ASN A 264 -4.37 -17.79 16.30
#